data_AF-A0A8X7CU73-F1
#
_entry.id   AF-A0A8X7CU73-F1
#
_cell.length_a   1.000
_cell.length_b   1.000
_cell.length_c   1.000
_cell.angle_alpha   90.00
_cell.angle_beta   90.00
_cell.angle_gamma   90.00
#
_symmetry.space_group_name_H-M   'P 1'
#
loop_
_entity.id
_entity.type
_entity.pdbx_description
1 polymer ?
#
loop_
_entity_poly.entity_id
_entity_poly.type
_entity_poly.pdbx_seq_one_letter_code
_entity_poly.pdbx_strand_id
1 'polypeptide(L)'
;MTRKIFVHTCAFVFLFVISQNIPTSGALADNLEEASSKISILESLIDENRVIHDLEESVLKANGQCNQDSDCYHAGKCVTKENDIKECECRNGTSGPLCKVVDECVDKSSKCGSGKDVHCVFDIVSEKAVCKCDDSSKKFDTITKTCRGKF
;
A
#
# COMPACT_ATOMS: atom_id res chain seq x y z
N MET A 1 -28.13 -1.35 13.69
CA MET A 1 -28.59 -0.19 14.48
C MET A 1 -27.75 1.02 14.11
N THR A 2 -28.34 1.88 13.28
CA THR A 2 -28.29 3.36 13.27
C THR A 2 -27.16 4.08 14.01
N ARG A 3 -26.45 4.96 13.28
CA ARG A 3 -26.39 6.41 13.55
C ARG A 3 -25.59 7.16 12.46
N LYS A 4 -26.30 7.57 11.41
CA LYS A 4 -26.11 8.90 10.76
C LYS A 4 -26.62 9.95 11.75
N ILE A 5 -25.94 11.10 11.89
CA ILE A 5 -26.21 12.33 12.68
C ILE A 5 -24.80 12.79 13.12
N PHE A 6 -24.21 13.95 12.82
CA PHE A 6 -24.76 15.31 12.72
C PHE A 6 -23.65 16.29 12.31
N VAL A 7 -23.39 16.54 11.03
CA VAL A 7 -22.55 17.70 10.64
C VAL A 7 -22.99 18.20 9.27
N HIS A 8 -24.06 19.00 9.20
CA HIS A 8 -24.17 20.11 8.22
C HIS A 8 -25.45 20.95 8.35
N THR A 9 -25.97 21.18 9.55
CA THR A 9 -27.11 22.11 9.78
C THR A 9 -26.73 23.60 9.75
N CYS A 10 -25.51 23.95 9.33
CA CYS A 10 -25.08 25.36 9.21
C CYS A 10 -25.21 25.95 7.79
N ALA A 11 -25.54 25.17 6.76
CA ALA A 11 -25.53 25.67 5.37
C ALA A 11 -26.86 26.30 4.89
N PHE A 12 -27.98 26.09 5.61
CA PHE A 12 -29.31 26.44 5.09
C PHE A 12 -29.82 27.84 5.45
N VAL A 13 -29.14 28.59 6.33
CA VAL A 13 -29.60 29.94 6.73
C VAL A 13 -28.85 31.07 6.00
N PHE A 14 -27.70 30.79 5.37
CA PHE A 14 -26.97 31.79 4.59
C PHE A 14 -27.48 32.00 3.15
N LEU A 15 -28.39 31.15 2.66
CA LEU A 15 -28.94 31.24 1.30
C LEU A 15 -30.15 32.17 1.14
N PHE A 16 -30.68 32.76 2.22
CA PHE A 16 -31.92 33.54 2.14
C PHE A 16 -31.78 35.08 2.13
N VAL A 17 -30.56 35.64 2.15
CA VAL A 17 -30.36 37.11 2.23
C VAL A 17 -29.67 37.73 1.00
N ILE A 18 -29.36 36.96 -0.05
CA ILE A 18 -28.79 37.52 -1.30
C ILE A 18 -29.75 37.41 -2.49
N SER A 19 -31.07 37.47 -2.23
CA SER A 19 -32.11 37.31 -3.26
C SER A 19 -32.72 38.64 -3.75
N GLN A 20 -31.95 39.73 -3.75
CA GLN A 20 -32.38 40.99 -4.38
C GLN A 20 -31.15 41.70 -4.97
N ASN A 21 -31.06 41.73 -6.31
CA ASN A 21 -30.05 42.37 -7.17
C ASN A 21 -28.89 41.50 -7.70
N ILE A 22 -29.23 40.49 -8.51
CA ILE A 22 -28.33 39.98 -9.54
C ILE A 22 -28.76 40.61 -10.87
N PRO A 23 -27.98 41.51 -11.49
CA PRO A 23 -28.22 41.89 -12.87
C PRO A 23 -28.09 40.65 -13.76
N THR A 24 -29.17 40.30 -14.47
CA THR A 24 -29.18 39.27 -15.51
C THR A 24 -28.25 39.70 -16.65
N SER A 25 -27.00 39.26 -16.60
CA SER A 25 -26.11 39.28 -17.76
C SER A 25 -25.93 37.83 -18.21
N GLY A 26 -26.68 37.42 -19.24
CA GLY A 26 -26.66 36.07 -19.79
C GLY A 26 -25.27 35.55 -20.16
N ALA A 27 -24.30 36.46 -20.37
CA ALA A 27 -22.91 36.11 -20.64
C ALA A 27 -22.20 35.34 -19.49
N LEU A 28 -22.65 35.41 -18.23
CA LEU A 28 -22.00 34.66 -17.14
C LEU A 28 -22.40 33.17 -17.11
N ALA A 29 -23.60 32.83 -17.60
CA ALA A 29 -24.12 31.47 -17.58
C ALA A 29 -23.51 30.61 -18.70
N ASP A 30 -23.39 31.17 -19.91
CA ASP A 30 -22.75 30.49 -21.06
C ASP A 30 -21.27 30.13 -20.78
N ASN A 31 -20.53 31.02 -20.12
CA ASN A 31 -19.12 30.77 -19.76
C ASN A 31 -18.96 29.69 -18.68
N LEU A 32 -19.96 29.53 -17.80
CA LEU A 32 -19.93 28.53 -16.73
C LEU A 32 -20.24 27.12 -17.26
N GLU A 33 -21.16 27.02 -18.22
CA GLU A 33 -21.50 25.75 -18.88
C GLU A 33 -20.32 25.24 -19.74
N GLU A 34 -19.65 26.14 -20.47
CA GLU A 34 -18.43 25.79 -21.22
C GLU A 34 -17.27 25.38 -20.29
N ALA A 35 -17.10 26.05 -19.14
CA ALA A 35 -16.09 25.67 -18.16
C ALA A 35 -16.38 24.30 -17.52
N SER A 36 -17.64 24.01 -17.19
CA SER A 36 -18.03 22.71 -16.61
C SER A 36 -17.80 21.54 -17.57
N SER A 37 -18.04 21.74 -18.87
CA SER A 37 -17.76 20.71 -19.88
C SER A 37 -16.27 20.42 -20.01
N LYS A 38 -15.41 21.45 -19.94
CA LYS A 38 -13.95 21.28 -20.02
C LYS A 38 -13.38 20.58 -18.77
N ILE A 39 -13.95 20.83 -17.59
CA ILE A 39 -13.57 20.16 -16.34
C ILE A 39 -13.84 18.66 -16.42
N SER A 40 -15.01 18.24 -16.92
CA SER A 40 -15.34 16.82 -17.04
C SER A 40 -14.40 16.05 -17.99
N ILE A 41 -13.98 16.66 -19.10
CA ILE A 41 -12.99 16.06 -20.02
C ILE A 41 -11.62 15.95 -19.33
N LEU A 42 -11.23 16.97 -18.56
CA LEU A 42 -9.97 16.97 -17.82
C LEU A 42 -9.94 15.88 -16.74
N GLU A 43 -11.03 15.67 -16.00
CA GLU A 43 -11.14 14.59 -15.02
C GLU A 43 -10.99 13.19 -15.66
N SER A 44 -11.57 12.98 -16.84
CA SER A 44 -11.41 11.72 -17.59
C SER A 44 -9.96 11.47 -18.01
N LEU A 45 -9.26 12.49 -18.51
CA LEU A 45 -7.85 12.38 -18.91
C LEU A 45 -6.92 12.16 -17.71
N ILE A 46 -7.26 12.74 -16.54
CA ILE A 46 -6.51 12.52 -15.30
C ILE A 46 -6.64 11.05 -14.86
N ASP A 47 -7.82 10.45 -14.99
CA ASP A 47 -8.04 9.04 -14.61
C ASP A 47 -7.23 8.08 -15.51
N GLU A 48 -7.21 8.32 -16.83
CA GLU A 48 -6.39 7.53 -17.77
C GLU A 48 -4.89 7.64 -17.47
N ASN A 49 -4.40 8.84 -17.17
CA ASN A 49 -2.99 9.06 -16.82
C ASN A 49 -2.60 8.39 -15.49
N ARG A 50 -3.53 8.30 -14.53
CA ARG A 50 -3.31 7.60 -13.26
C ARG A 50 -3.08 6.10 -13.49
N VAL A 51 -3.88 5.48 -14.36
CA VAL A 51 -3.73 4.05 -14.70
C VAL A 51 -2.35 3.77 -15.29
N ILE A 52 -1.85 4.65 -16.14
CA ILE A 52 -0.51 4.53 -16.74
C ILE A 52 0.59 4.58 -15.66
N HIS A 53 0.50 5.54 -14.72
CA HIS A 53 1.47 5.64 -13.62
C HIS A 53 1.48 4.38 -12.74
N ASP A 54 0.29 3.85 -12.40
CA ASP A 54 0.17 2.63 -11.59
C ASP A 54 0.74 1.39 -12.33
N LEU A 55 0.61 1.35 -13.67
CA LEU A 55 1.19 0.31 -14.52
C LEU A 55 2.71 0.40 -14.56
N GLU A 56 3.27 1.59 -14.76
CA GLU A 56 4.73 1.81 -14.79
C GLU A 56 5.38 1.40 -13.46
N GLU A 57 4.77 1.78 -12.33
CA GLU A 57 5.23 1.36 -11.01
C GLU A 57 5.19 -0.16 -10.83
N SER A 58 4.11 -0.80 -11.31
CA SER A 58 3.95 -2.25 -11.25
C SER A 58 5.00 -2.99 -12.07
N VAL A 59 5.35 -2.47 -13.26
CA VAL A 59 6.39 -3.05 -14.13
C VAL A 59 7.78 -2.91 -13.49
N LEU A 60 8.11 -1.75 -12.92
CA LEU A 60 9.35 -1.54 -12.17
C LEU A 60 9.50 -2.57 -11.05
N LYS A 61 8.45 -2.76 -10.24
CA LYS A 61 8.43 -3.74 -9.14
C LYS A 61 8.52 -5.17 -9.62
N ALA A 62 7.92 -5.50 -10.76
CA ALA A 62 8.04 -6.82 -11.38
C ALA A 62 9.48 -7.12 -11.84
N ASN A 63 10.21 -6.10 -12.28
CA ASN A 63 11.63 -6.19 -12.65
C ASN A 63 12.58 -6.15 -11.45
N GLY A 64 12.07 -6.08 -10.22
CA GLY A 64 12.90 -6.02 -9.00
C GLY A 64 13.46 -4.63 -8.68
N GLN A 65 13.00 -3.61 -9.40
CA GLN A 65 13.40 -2.22 -9.18
C GLN A 65 12.52 -1.55 -8.12
N CYS A 66 13.08 -0.55 -7.46
CA CYS A 66 12.42 0.19 -6.39
C CYS A 66 12.52 1.71 -6.62
N ASN A 67 11.58 2.48 -6.10
CA ASN A 67 11.66 3.94 -6.09
C ASN A 67 12.06 4.48 -4.71
N GLN A 68 11.62 3.77 -3.65
CA GLN A 68 11.82 4.12 -2.25
C GLN A 68 12.01 2.87 -1.39
N ASP A 69 12.59 3.04 -0.20
CA ASP A 69 12.90 1.93 0.73
C ASP A 69 11.67 1.08 1.07
N SER A 70 10.47 1.66 1.10
CA SER A 70 9.24 0.91 1.40
C SER A 70 8.82 -0.07 0.31
N ASP A 71 9.39 0.02 -0.90
CA ASP A 71 9.18 -0.97 -1.95
C ASP A 71 9.95 -2.27 -1.66
N CYS A 72 11.00 -2.18 -0.84
CA CYS A 72 11.82 -3.30 -0.43
C CYS A 72 11.23 -3.99 0.80
N TYR A 73 11.09 -5.31 0.72
CA TYR A 73 10.59 -6.13 1.82
C TYR A 73 11.67 -6.29 2.90
N HIS A 74 11.23 -6.67 4.10
CA HIS A 74 12.11 -7.01 5.22
C HIS A 74 13.12 -5.91 5.61
N ALA A 75 12.71 -4.65 5.43
CA ALA A 75 13.54 -3.47 5.69
C ALA A 75 14.86 -3.45 4.89
N GLY A 76 14.80 -3.92 3.64
CA GLY A 76 15.83 -3.65 2.63
C GLY A 76 15.88 -2.17 2.25
N LYS A 77 16.97 -1.75 1.61
CA LYS A 77 17.18 -0.34 1.22
C LYS A 77 17.14 -0.21 -0.29
N CYS A 78 16.45 0.80 -0.79
CA CYS A 78 16.43 1.10 -2.21
C CYS A 78 17.68 1.91 -2.56
N VAL A 79 18.59 1.33 -3.33
CA VAL A 79 19.87 1.95 -3.68
C VAL A 79 20.05 2.02 -5.18
N THR A 80 20.66 3.09 -5.67
CA THR A 80 21.07 3.20 -7.07
C THR A 80 22.28 2.30 -7.32
N LYS A 81 22.14 1.39 -8.28
CA LYS A 81 23.19 0.49 -8.79
C LYS A 81 23.74 1.04 -10.11
N GLU A 82 24.53 0.24 -10.82
CA GLU A 82 25.07 0.62 -12.12
C GLU A 82 23.96 0.94 -13.13
N ASN A 83 24.24 1.87 -14.05
CA ASN A 83 23.28 2.37 -15.06
C ASN A 83 22.06 3.11 -14.48
N ASP A 84 22.18 3.74 -13.30
CA ASP A 84 21.10 4.51 -12.65
C ASP A 84 19.85 3.69 -12.31
N ILE A 85 19.97 2.35 -12.31
CA ILE A 85 18.91 1.43 -11.94
C ILE A 85 18.83 1.37 -10.41
N LYS A 86 17.65 1.65 -9.86
CA LYS A 86 17.40 1.49 -8.41
C LYS A 86 16.96 0.07 -8.10
N GLU A 87 17.69 -0.59 -7.20
CA GLU A 87 17.40 -1.96 -6.76
C GLU A 87 17.46 -2.06 -5.24
N CYS A 88 16.76 -3.05 -4.69
CA CYS A 88 16.78 -3.29 -3.25
C CYS A 88 18.08 -3.98 -2.83
N GLU A 89 18.82 -3.35 -1.93
CA GLU A 89 19.87 -3.97 -1.14
C GLU A 89 19.24 -4.74 0.03
N CYS A 90 19.33 -6.06 -0.04
CA CYS A 90 18.72 -6.97 0.92
C CYS A 90 19.55 -7.15 2.18
N ARG A 91 18.88 -7.41 3.30
CA ARG A 91 19.54 -7.81 4.54
C ARG A 91 20.01 -9.24 4.45
N ASN A 92 21.02 -9.59 5.24
CA ASN A 92 21.51 -10.96 5.33
C ASN A 92 20.36 -11.93 5.67
N GLY A 93 20.28 -13.03 4.93
CA GLY A 93 19.20 -14.03 5.06
C GLY A 93 17.93 -13.69 4.28
N THR A 94 17.94 -12.63 3.47
CA THR A 94 16.90 -12.30 2.50
C THR A 94 17.47 -12.09 1.10
N SER A 95 16.71 -12.45 0.07
CA SER A 95 17.13 -12.39 -1.32
C SER A 95 15.96 -12.21 -2.29
N GLY A 96 16.29 -12.26 -3.59
CA GLY A 96 15.34 -12.16 -4.69
C GLY A 96 14.85 -10.73 -4.96
N PRO A 97 13.97 -10.56 -5.95
CA PRO A 97 13.42 -9.26 -6.31
C PRO A 97 12.76 -8.60 -5.11
N LEU A 98 13.14 -7.34 -4.84
CA LEU A 98 12.65 -6.56 -3.71
C LEU A 98 12.86 -7.21 -2.33
N CYS A 99 13.79 -8.16 -2.19
CA CYS A 99 14.08 -8.86 -0.92
C CYS A 99 12.90 -9.66 -0.35
N LYS A 100 12.00 -10.15 -1.22
CA LYS A 100 10.81 -10.91 -0.83
C LYS A 100 11.12 -12.30 -0.29
N VAL A 101 12.24 -12.88 -0.71
CA VAL A 101 12.62 -14.25 -0.33
C VAL A 101 13.35 -14.20 1.00
N VAL A 102 12.99 -15.09 1.91
CA VAL A 102 13.73 -15.35 3.14
C VAL A 102 14.46 -16.66 2.94
N ASP A 103 15.78 -16.62 2.83
CA ASP A 103 16.59 -17.73 2.33
C ASP A 103 16.37 -19.01 3.14
N GLU A 104 16.38 -18.88 4.47
CA GLU A 104 16.18 -19.98 5.40
C GLU A 104 14.74 -20.52 5.42
N CYS A 105 13.79 -19.84 4.77
CA CYS A 105 12.40 -20.27 4.65
C CYS A 105 12.06 -20.95 3.32
N VAL A 106 12.95 -20.88 2.32
CA VAL A 106 12.75 -21.53 1.01
C VAL A 106 12.65 -23.04 1.20
N ASP A 107 13.57 -23.61 1.98
CA ASP A 107 13.51 -25.00 2.44
C ASP A 107 12.58 -25.12 3.66
N LYS A 108 11.26 -24.93 3.46
CA LYS A 108 10.24 -24.98 4.53
C LYS A 108 10.36 -26.18 5.47
N SER A 109 10.76 -27.34 4.92
CA SER A 109 10.88 -28.58 5.68
C SER A 109 12.07 -28.60 6.66
N SER A 110 13.10 -27.77 6.47
CA SER A 110 14.33 -27.83 7.27
C SER A 110 14.24 -26.99 8.55
N LYS A 111 13.63 -25.80 8.49
CA LYS A 111 13.63 -24.85 9.60
C LYS A 111 12.41 -24.95 10.52
N CYS A 112 11.21 -24.71 9.99
CA CYS A 112 9.97 -24.65 10.78
C CYS A 112 9.15 -25.94 10.74
N GLY A 113 9.50 -26.90 9.88
CA GLY A 113 8.77 -28.14 9.70
C GLY A 113 7.50 -27.96 8.86
N SER A 114 6.70 -29.03 8.76
CA SER A 114 5.47 -29.06 7.95
C SER A 114 4.19 -28.84 8.77
N GLY A 115 4.30 -28.22 9.95
CA GLY A 115 3.15 -27.87 10.78
C GLY A 115 2.20 -26.92 10.05
N LYS A 116 0.88 -27.16 10.14
CA LYS A 116 -0.12 -26.33 9.44
C LYS A 116 -0.28 -24.93 10.05
N ASP A 117 0.05 -24.77 11.32
CA ASP A 117 -0.12 -23.53 12.09
C ASP A 117 1.21 -22.81 12.37
N VAL A 118 2.25 -23.10 11.57
CA VAL A 118 3.56 -22.45 11.67
C VAL A 118 3.96 -21.76 10.36
N HIS A 119 4.47 -20.55 10.50
CA HIS A 119 4.96 -19.72 9.41
C HIS A 119 6.42 -19.38 9.63
N CYS A 120 7.22 -19.52 8.58
CA CYS A 120 8.58 -19.03 8.55
C CYS A 120 8.57 -17.58 8.09
N VAL A 121 9.04 -16.67 8.94
CA VAL A 121 9.05 -15.22 8.68
C VAL A 121 10.42 -14.65 9.00
N PHE A 122 10.81 -13.55 8.36
CA PHE A 122 12.03 -12.84 8.73
C PHE A 122 11.77 -11.90 9.91
N ASP A 123 12.59 -11.99 10.95
CA ASP A 123 12.57 -11.06 12.08
C ASP A 123 13.62 -9.96 11.86
N ILE A 124 13.16 -8.73 11.61
CA ILE A 124 14.04 -7.59 11.31
C ILE A 124 14.93 -7.18 12.49
N VAL A 125 14.54 -7.52 13.73
CA VAL A 125 15.31 -7.18 14.93
C VAL A 125 16.45 -8.17 15.13
N SER A 126 16.16 -9.45 14.91
CA SER A 126 17.13 -10.54 15.03
C SER A 126 17.93 -10.79 13.75
N GLU A 127 17.54 -10.15 12.64
CA GLU A 127 18.05 -10.32 11.27
C GLU A 127 18.16 -11.78 10.83
N LYS A 128 17.15 -12.58 11.19
CA LYS A 128 17.12 -14.03 10.95
C LYS A 128 15.71 -14.50 10.67
N ALA A 129 15.58 -15.64 9.99
CA ALA A 129 14.28 -16.28 9.90
C ALA A 129 13.87 -16.88 11.26
N VAL A 130 12.60 -16.73 11.61
CA VAL A 130 11.98 -17.26 12.83
C VAL A 130 10.67 -17.96 12.48
N CYS A 131 10.32 -18.96 13.28
CA CYS A 131 9.06 -19.67 13.13
C CYS A 131 8.03 -19.04 14.06
N LYS A 132 6.93 -18.52 13.50
CA LYS A 132 5.81 -17.94 14.24
C LYS A 132 4.59 -18.81 14.10
N CYS A 133 3.80 -18.87 15.16
CA CYS A 133 2.51 -19.55 15.14
C CYS A 133 1.43 -18.59 14.63
N ASP A 134 0.41 -19.13 13.95
CA ASP A 134 -0.79 -18.36 13.61
C ASP A 134 -1.46 -17.77 14.86
N ASP A 135 -1.55 -18.59 15.90
CA ASP A 135 -2.13 -18.22 17.17
C ASP A 135 -1.07 -17.59 18.09
N SER A 136 -1.26 -16.32 18.42
CA SER A 136 -0.41 -15.56 19.35
C SER A 136 -0.36 -16.13 20.77
N SER A 137 -1.31 -16.99 21.14
CA SER A 137 -1.37 -17.72 22.42
C SER A 137 -0.45 -18.94 22.44
N LYS A 138 0.03 -19.37 21.27
CA LYS A 138 0.95 -20.49 21.12
C LYS A 138 2.39 -20.01 20.96
N LYS A 139 3.32 -20.87 21.34
CA LYS A 139 4.76 -20.70 21.09
C LYS A 139 5.23 -21.83 20.18
N PHE A 140 6.13 -21.49 19.27
CA PHE A 140 6.78 -22.49 18.43
C PHE A 140 7.76 -23.31 19.27
N ASP A 141 7.57 -24.63 19.27
CA ASP A 141 8.42 -25.60 19.91
C ASP A 141 9.47 -26.08 18.90
N THR A 142 10.73 -25.73 19.11
CA THR A 142 11.83 -26.00 18.17
C THR A 142 12.20 -27.48 18.07
N ILE A 143 11.83 -28.29 19.06
CA ILE A 143 12.12 -29.73 19.13
C ILE A 143 11.11 -30.49 18.29
N THR A 144 9.82 -30.23 18.55
CA THR A 144 8.72 -30.93 17.86
C THR A 144 8.31 -30.26 16.55
N LYS A 145 8.83 -29.05 16.28
CA LYS A 145 8.51 -28.24 15.09
C LYS A 145 7.00 -27.99 14.98
N THR A 146 6.34 -27.76 16.12
CA THR A 146 4.89 -27.51 16.21
C THR A 146 4.59 -26.34 17.13
N CYS A 147 3.41 -25.76 16.97
CA CYS A 147 2.93 -24.69 17.83
C CYS A 147 2.14 -25.26 19.01
N ARG A 148 2.55 -24.88 20.22
CA ARG A 148 1.97 -25.38 21.48
C ARG A 148 1.46 -24.23 22.33
N GLY A 149 0.35 -24.44 23.03
CA GLY A 149 -0.21 -23.45 23.95
C GLY A 149 0.80 -23.08 25.04
N LYS A 150 0.77 -21.81 25.47
CA LYS A 150 1.40 -21.43 26.74
C LYS A 150 0.64 -22.13 27.87
N PHE A 151 1.32 -23.02 28.60
CA PHE A 151 0.84 -23.53 29.87
C PHE A 151 0.94 -22.44 30.94
#